data_AF-A0A4R0ECS9-F1
#
_entry.id   AF-A0A4R0ECS9-F1
#
_cell.length_a   1.000
_cell.length_b   1.000
_cell.length_c   1.000
_cell.angle_alpha   90.00
_cell.angle_beta   90.00
_cell.angle_gamma   90.00
#
_symmetry.space_group_name_H-M   'P 1'
#
loop_
_entity.id
_entity.type
_entity.pdbx_description
1 polymer ?
#
loop_
_entity_poly.entity_id
_entity_poly.type
_entity_poly.pdbx_seq_one_letter_code
_entity_poly.pdbx_strand_id
1 'polypeptide(L)'
;MVNNNPIKLTENKKISVKVQSPNRESFYTNINLEYGRSPSIQLILDANEKNLTVQPVITKHFEDYYLTDFYENKSFNTAIFKYLFVGKADKDNIKKVHFIVPELSSYFHQELDYHLDGDANISGNLKIEPLESRIEHLGLSIKIHQGYSLKSNEDHTGFSFKNIIYFSFESDTTLSFQDIENLMYKATGLLTWVTGYPITVESIEVSDGVKSGYLYLPLVKKLKTYDLSFPNSFMQVGFLRENFQTICSNYFDKKEIFGEIWSRTLPLFDFTGILEYEVMLFASILDKYFSYQVTKSTSDKIENYDSYLLKIGKFLQENDQLKDLLKNTKLLENIKLNELKKVFPESKFQSFLSKQKEYFRMVNNDDLKIFICKNDFSKIISIRDNAAHGTREKLPTEDVLKYSWKVKLLTMYFIYKDLGIHNNDFFRIISNTFHPIILQCEIDKDLLDLKTGKIIYITLSRCENEKMKSRDTKIKVFNKKKDHYFFNSELSQKAHDYFSEDIITEIDQARFYSYEKYIQHLIDQKNIDMKARLYSRAYLKEKPSNTLINNVIILYYIKSLYRIKSK
;
A
#
# COMPACT_ATOMS: atom_id res chain seq x y z
N MET A 1 0.12 15.10 30.23
CA MET A 1 -0.93 14.08 30.46
C MET A 1 -2.27 14.76 30.30
N VAL A 2 -2.94 14.59 29.16
CA VAL A 2 -4.30 15.10 28.95
C VAL A 2 -5.25 13.93 29.17
N ASN A 3 -5.86 13.92 30.34
CA ASN A 3 -7.00 13.06 30.64
C ASN A 3 -8.24 13.87 30.25
N ASN A 4 -8.99 13.42 29.24
CA ASN A 4 -10.45 13.57 29.07
C ASN A 4 -10.87 13.04 27.69
N ASN A 5 -11.79 12.08 27.68
CA ASN A 5 -12.32 11.34 26.52
C ASN A 5 -12.14 12.04 25.15
N PRO A 6 -11.31 11.49 24.22
CA PRO A 6 -11.15 12.06 22.89
C PRO A 6 -12.50 12.14 22.17
N ILE A 7 -12.68 13.17 21.32
CA ILE A 7 -13.83 13.18 20.41
C ILE A 7 -13.58 12.09 19.36
N LYS A 8 -14.36 11.02 19.44
CA LYS A 8 -14.29 9.93 18.47
C LYS A 8 -15.10 10.25 17.23
N LEU A 9 -14.51 10.03 16.06
CA LEU A 9 -15.13 10.23 14.76
C LEU A 9 -16.11 9.11 14.38
N THR A 10 -15.94 7.94 14.99
CA THR A 10 -16.64 6.69 14.65
C THR A 10 -17.81 6.35 15.58
N GLU A 11 -18.16 7.27 16.49
CA GLU A 11 -19.22 7.06 17.48
C GLU A 11 -20.26 8.17 17.43
N ASN A 12 -21.51 7.83 17.75
CA ASN A 12 -22.57 8.81 17.90
C ASN A 12 -22.51 9.42 19.29
N LYS A 13 -22.54 10.76 19.39
CA LYS A 13 -22.44 11.48 20.65
C LYS A 13 -23.32 12.73 20.61
N LYS A 14 -24.04 12.98 21.71
CA LYS A 14 -24.73 14.26 21.95
C LYS A 14 -24.00 15.03 23.03
N ILE A 15 -23.69 16.29 22.76
CA ILE A 15 -22.98 17.17 23.69
C ILE A 15 -23.90 18.32 24.05
N SER A 16 -24.33 18.38 25.31
CA SER A 16 -25.17 19.48 25.79
C SER A 16 -24.35 20.75 25.97
N VAL A 17 -24.79 21.82 25.30
CA VAL A 17 -24.11 23.11 25.24
C VAL A 17 -25.07 24.27 25.51
N LYS A 18 -24.51 25.37 25.99
CA LYS A 18 -25.11 26.68 26.14
C LYS A 18 -24.60 27.55 25.00
N VAL A 19 -25.53 28.10 24.23
CA VAL A 19 -25.25 29.02 23.11
C VAL A 19 -25.63 30.42 23.56
N GLN A 20 -24.74 31.39 23.32
CA GLN A 20 -25.03 32.80 23.55
C GLN A 20 -25.41 33.44 22.21
N SER A 21 -26.59 34.04 22.15
CA SER A 21 -27.05 34.76 20.96
C SER A 21 -26.33 36.12 20.80
N PRO A 22 -26.35 36.71 19.59
CA PRO A 22 -25.89 38.09 19.39
C PRO A 22 -26.58 39.11 20.32
N ASN A 23 -27.82 38.83 20.71
CA ASN A 23 -28.62 39.65 21.64
C ASN A 23 -28.30 39.37 23.12
N ARG A 24 -27.26 38.58 23.42
CA ARG A 24 -26.82 38.15 24.77
C ARG A 24 -27.80 37.25 25.54
N GLU A 25 -28.86 36.77 24.91
CA GLU A 25 -29.71 35.73 25.47
C GLU A 25 -29.03 34.37 25.33
N SER A 26 -29.06 33.55 26.37
CA SER A 26 -28.48 32.21 26.32
C SER A 26 -29.54 31.14 26.31
N PHE A 27 -29.42 30.17 25.41
CA PHE A 27 -30.28 28.99 25.36
C PHE A 27 -29.45 27.71 25.40
N TYR A 28 -30.11 26.62 25.78
CA TYR A 28 -29.50 25.29 25.88
C TYR A 28 -29.91 24.44 24.68
N THR A 29 -28.94 23.75 24.09
CA THR A 29 -29.13 22.87 22.94
C THR A 29 -28.10 21.74 22.97
N ASN A 30 -28.10 20.87 21.97
CA ASN A 30 -27.12 19.80 21.82
C ASN A 30 -26.37 19.93 20.49
N ILE A 31 -25.05 19.76 20.54
CA ILE A 31 -24.28 19.38 19.36
C ILE A 31 -24.51 17.88 19.13
N ASN A 32 -25.02 17.53 17.96
CA ASN A 32 -25.17 16.15 17.53
C ASN A 32 -23.97 15.76 16.65
N LEU A 33 -23.22 14.77 17.11
CA LEU A 33 -22.16 14.11 16.37
C LEU A 33 -22.66 12.72 15.99
N GLU A 34 -22.71 12.44 14.69
CA GLU A 34 -23.15 11.15 14.16
C GLU A 34 -22.08 10.63 13.21
N TYR A 35 -21.74 9.34 13.30
CA TYR A 35 -20.68 8.76 12.48
C TYR A 35 -20.97 8.97 10.98
N GLY A 36 -20.08 9.74 10.34
CA GLY A 36 -20.12 10.08 8.92
C GLY A 36 -21.05 11.21 8.55
N ARG A 37 -21.47 12.01 9.53
CA ARG A 37 -22.23 13.24 9.31
C ARG A 37 -21.52 14.43 9.93
N SER A 38 -21.70 15.58 9.27
CA SER A 38 -21.22 16.86 9.75
C SER A 38 -21.83 17.19 11.12
N PRO A 39 -21.07 17.83 12.04
CA PRO A 39 -21.61 18.28 13.32
C PRO A 39 -22.81 19.20 13.09
N SER A 40 -23.89 18.98 13.85
CA SER A 40 -25.11 19.77 13.74
C SER A 40 -25.61 20.26 15.09
N ILE A 41 -26.26 21.41 15.09
CA ILE A 41 -26.79 22.06 16.29
C ILE A 41 -28.13 22.72 15.95
N GLN A 42 -29.10 22.59 16.85
CA GLN A 42 -30.37 23.28 16.70
C GLN A 42 -30.21 24.72 17.19
N LEU A 43 -30.48 25.68 16.30
CA LEU A 43 -30.41 27.11 16.58
C LEU A 43 -31.80 27.71 16.43
N ILE A 44 -32.18 28.59 17.37
CA ILE A 44 -33.48 29.28 17.39
C ILE A 44 -33.38 30.64 16.64
N LEU A 45 -32.30 30.87 15.89
CA LEU A 45 -31.96 32.17 15.27
C LEU A 45 -31.62 32.00 13.78
N ASP A 46 -31.82 33.07 13.01
CA ASP A 46 -31.29 33.23 11.64
C ASP A 46 -29.75 33.35 11.70
N ALA A 47 -29.08 32.21 11.85
CA ALA A 47 -27.63 32.15 11.94
C ALA A 47 -27.00 32.22 10.53
N ASN A 48 -26.71 33.43 10.06
CA ASN A 48 -25.81 33.66 8.93
C ASN A 48 -24.32 33.67 9.36
N GLU A 49 -24.01 33.34 10.62
CA GLU A 49 -22.64 33.32 11.13
C GLU A 49 -21.91 32.03 10.73
N LYS A 50 -20.78 32.19 10.03
CA LYS A 50 -19.95 31.07 9.55
C LYS A 50 -19.25 30.30 10.67
N ASN A 51 -19.14 30.89 11.85
CA ASN A 51 -18.42 30.37 13.01
C ASN A 51 -19.27 30.57 14.26
N LEU A 52 -19.29 29.57 15.14
CA LEU A 52 -20.05 29.62 16.39
C LEU A 52 -19.19 29.08 17.53
N THR A 53 -19.14 29.80 18.65
CA THR A 53 -18.49 29.35 19.89
C THR A 53 -19.56 29.03 20.93
N VAL A 54 -19.53 27.84 21.52
CA VAL A 54 -20.55 27.36 22.46
C VAL A 54 -19.92 26.76 23.71
N GLN A 55 -20.59 26.92 24.85
CA GLN A 55 -20.06 26.52 26.16
C GLN A 55 -20.67 25.20 26.63
N PRO A 56 -19.93 24.29 27.28
CA PRO A 56 -20.49 23.07 27.87
C PRO A 56 -21.47 23.37 29.02
N VAL A 57 -22.57 22.59 29.13
CA VAL A 57 -23.53 22.74 30.25
C VAL A 57 -22.98 22.20 31.57
N ILE A 58 -22.18 21.12 31.52
CA ILE A 58 -21.57 20.52 32.70
C ILE A 58 -20.15 21.09 32.85
N THR A 59 -19.99 22.00 33.80
CA THR A 59 -18.80 22.84 34.03
C THR A 59 -17.59 22.10 34.60
N LYS A 60 -17.65 20.77 34.80
CA LYS A 60 -16.63 20.14 35.63
C LYS A 60 -15.23 20.20 35.03
N HIS A 61 -15.00 20.06 33.72
CA HIS A 61 -13.64 20.16 33.12
C HIS A 61 -13.59 20.43 31.60
N PHE A 62 -14.55 21.12 31.00
CA PHE A 62 -14.62 21.25 29.53
C PHE A 62 -14.35 22.68 29.04
N GLU A 63 -13.50 22.77 28.01
CA GLU A 63 -13.18 23.99 27.25
C GLU A 63 -14.31 24.31 26.26
N ASP A 64 -14.36 25.55 25.77
CA ASP A 64 -15.35 25.98 24.78
C ASP A 64 -15.24 25.17 23.48
N TYR A 65 -16.39 24.93 22.85
CA TYR A 65 -16.50 24.25 21.56
C TYR A 65 -16.57 25.29 20.43
N TYR A 66 -15.78 25.09 19.39
CA TYR A 66 -15.71 25.95 18.22
C TYR A 66 -16.22 25.20 17.00
N LEU A 67 -17.34 25.67 16.44
CA LEU A 67 -17.97 25.15 15.23
C LEU A 67 -17.64 26.09 14.07
N THR A 68 -17.14 25.58 12.94
CA THR A 68 -16.71 26.41 11.80
C THR A 68 -17.15 25.84 10.45
N ASP A 69 -17.12 26.70 9.44
CA ASP A 69 -17.48 26.41 8.03
C ASP A 69 -18.92 25.88 7.88
N PHE A 70 -19.86 26.79 8.12
CA PHE A 70 -21.29 26.58 7.97
C PHE A 70 -21.69 26.16 6.54
N TYR A 71 -22.48 25.08 6.44
CA TYR A 71 -23.20 24.73 5.21
C TYR A 71 -24.55 25.45 5.20
N GLU A 72 -24.78 26.35 4.24
CA GLU A 72 -26.10 26.93 4.02
C GLU A 72 -27.13 25.81 3.84
N ASN A 73 -28.22 25.83 4.63
CA ASN A 73 -29.39 25.03 4.28
C ASN A 73 -30.72 25.71 4.60
N LYS A 74 -31.65 25.52 3.65
CA LYS A 74 -32.95 26.18 3.46
C LYS A 74 -34.03 25.72 4.45
N SER A 75 -33.68 25.29 5.66
CA SER A 75 -34.62 24.71 6.61
C SER A 75 -34.46 25.34 7.98
N PHE A 76 -35.54 25.98 8.43
CA PHE A 76 -35.64 26.61 9.74
C PHE A 76 -35.23 25.62 10.85
N ASN A 77 -34.22 26.01 11.64
CA ASN A 77 -33.84 25.48 12.97
C ASN A 77 -32.65 24.51 13.12
N THR A 78 -31.98 24.02 12.08
CA THR A 78 -30.76 23.17 12.25
C THR A 78 -29.58 23.69 11.44
N ALA A 79 -28.52 24.10 12.14
CA ALA A 79 -27.27 24.52 11.53
C ALA A 79 -26.29 23.34 11.43
N ILE A 80 -25.60 23.24 10.30
CA ILE A 80 -24.63 22.19 10.00
C ILE A 80 -23.28 22.85 9.76
N PHE A 81 -22.25 22.38 10.45
CA PHE A 81 -20.88 22.89 10.37
C PHE A 81 -19.96 21.83 9.80
N LYS A 82 -18.86 22.21 9.16
CA LYS A 82 -17.89 21.24 8.65
C LYS A 82 -17.01 20.68 9.76
N TYR A 83 -16.63 21.52 10.72
CA TYR A 83 -15.67 21.17 11.77
C TYR A 83 -16.21 21.49 13.16
N LEU A 84 -15.80 20.68 14.13
CA LEU A 84 -15.92 20.96 15.57
C LEU A 84 -14.54 20.83 16.21
N PHE A 85 -14.05 21.90 16.83
CA PHE A 85 -12.82 21.92 17.61
C PHE A 85 -13.12 22.11 19.10
N VAL A 86 -12.40 21.38 19.95
CA VAL A 86 -12.39 21.58 21.40
C VAL A 86 -10.96 21.47 21.89
N GLY A 87 -10.50 22.40 22.71
CA GLY A 87 -9.11 22.37 23.11
C GLY A 87 -8.58 23.68 23.62
N LYS A 88 -7.39 23.58 24.21
CA LYS A 88 -6.57 24.70 24.67
C LYS A 88 -5.59 25.16 23.60
N ALA A 89 -5.34 24.33 22.59
CA ALA A 89 -4.51 24.67 21.45
C ALA A 89 -5.04 25.93 20.75
N ASP A 90 -4.13 26.81 20.34
CA ASP A 90 -4.46 27.90 19.44
C ASP A 90 -4.87 27.34 18.07
N LYS A 91 -6.18 27.39 17.78
CA LYS A 91 -6.77 26.87 16.53
C LYS A 91 -6.20 27.54 15.27
N ASP A 92 -5.67 28.76 15.40
CA ASP A 92 -5.12 29.53 14.29
C ASP A 92 -3.59 29.37 14.17
N ASN A 93 -2.98 28.51 15.01
CA ASN A 93 -1.54 28.23 15.02
C ASN A 93 -1.23 26.73 15.26
N ILE A 94 -2.06 25.83 14.74
CA ILE A 94 -1.83 24.39 14.85
C ILE A 94 -0.60 24.00 14.03
N LYS A 95 0.31 23.23 14.63
CA LYS A 95 1.54 22.73 13.97
C LYS A 95 1.67 21.21 13.97
N LYS A 96 1.01 20.53 14.91
CA LYS A 96 1.08 19.08 15.04
C LYS A 96 -0.31 18.48 14.98
N VAL A 97 -0.44 17.35 14.30
CA VAL A 97 -1.65 16.54 14.28
C VAL A 97 -1.29 15.08 14.49
N HIS A 98 -2.06 14.39 15.34
CA HIS A 98 -1.96 12.97 15.59
C HIS A 98 -3.29 12.31 15.24
N PHE A 99 -3.24 11.39 14.28
CA PHE A 99 -4.34 10.51 13.95
C PHE A 99 -4.22 9.22 14.74
N ILE A 100 -5.23 8.92 15.56
CA ILE A 100 -5.33 7.64 16.24
C ILE A 100 -5.97 6.65 15.28
N VAL A 101 -5.20 5.62 14.89
CA VAL A 101 -5.63 4.58 13.95
C VAL A 101 -5.61 3.23 14.66
N PRO A 102 -6.76 2.73 15.14
CA PRO A 102 -6.81 1.53 15.96
C PRO A 102 -6.19 0.30 15.29
N GLU A 103 -6.35 0.17 13.98
CA GLU A 103 -5.88 -0.99 13.24
C GLU A 103 -4.33 -1.07 13.19
N LEU A 104 -3.63 0.05 13.37
CA LEU A 104 -2.17 0.04 13.44
C LEU A 104 -1.65 -0.68 14.69
N SER A 105 -2.39 -0.71 15.79
CA SER A 105 -1.97 -1.45 16.98
C SER A 105 -1.82 -2.96 16.69
N SER A 106 -2.76 -3.54 15.92
CA SER A 106 -2.67 -4.95 15.50
C SER A 106 -1.57 -5.16 14.47
N TYR A 107 -1.37 -4.19 13.57
CA TYR A 107 -0.34 -4.24 12.54
C TYR A 107 1.08 -4.28 13.15
N PHE A 108 1.36 -3.39 14.11
CA PHE A 108 2.67 -3.31 14.79
C PHE A 108 2.86 -4.32 15.92
N HIS A 109 1.89 -5.19 16.20
CA HIS A 109 1.94 -6.09 17.35
C HIS A 109 3.15 -7.03 17.35
N GLN A 110 3.66 -7.42 16.17
CA GLN A 110 4.84 -8.31 16.07
C GLN A 110 6.14 -7.72 16.61
N GLU A 111 6.23 -6.40 16.74
CA GLU A 111 7.41 -5.74 17.29
C GLU A 111 7.40 -5.72 18.82
N LEU A 112 6.26 -6.06 19.42
CA LEU A 112 6.10 -6.20 20.85
C LEU A 112 6.44 -7.64 21.23
N ASP A 113 7.26 -7.78 22.27
CA ASP A 113 7.61 -9.08 22.84
C ASP A 113 7.35 -8.97 24.34
N TYR A 114 6.37 -9.71 24.85
CA TYR A 114 6.10 -9.67 26.29
C TYR A 114 5.64 -11.01 26.85
N HIS A 115 6.02 -11.23 28.10
CA HIS A 115 5.65 -12.38 28.90
C HIS A 115 4.88 -11.91 30.12
N LEU A 116 3.77 -12.60 30.39
CA LEU A 116 3.02 -12.50 31.62
C LEU A 116 3.48 -13.64 32.53
N ASP A 117 3.99 -13.30 33.71
CA ASP A 117 4.28 -14.30 34.73
C ASP A 117 3.01 -14.70 35.51
N GLY A 118 3.15 -15.67 36.43
CA GLY A 118 2.04 -16.16 37.27
C GLY A 118 1.44 -15.12 38.21
N ASP A 119 2.15 -14.00 38.44
CA ASP A 119 1.73 -12.87 39.26
C ASP A 119 1.21 -11.69 38.41
N ALA A 120 0.97 -11.93 37.11
CA ALA A 120 0.51 -10.95 36.12
C ALA A 120 1.46 -9.76 35.91
N ASN A 121 2.75 -9.89 36.22
CA ASN A 121 3.74 -8.92 35.81
C ASN A 121 4.04 -9.07 34.33
N ILE A 122 4.15 -7.93 33.64
CA ILE A 122 4.52 -7.87 32.24
C ILE A 122 6.03 -7.61 32.15
N SER A 123 6.76 -8.52 31.52
CA SER A 123 8.17 -8.36 31.17
C SER A 123 8.36 -8.40 29.65
N GLY A 124 9.37 -7.72 29.12
CA GLY A 124 9.70 -7.72 27.69
C GLY A 124 9.68 -6.34 27.01
N ASN A 125 9.79 -6.32 25.68
CA ASN A 125 9.69 -5.11 24.88
C ASN A 125 8.23 -4.71 24.61
N LEU A 126 7.76 -3.68 25.30
CA LEU A 126 6.44 -3.07 25.10
C LEU A 126 6.47 -1.83 24.21
N LYS A 127 7.61 -1.55 23.58
CA LYS A 127 7.85 -0.35 22.78
C LYS A 127 8.11 -0.70 21.32
N ILE A 128 7.46 0.04 20.42
CA ILE A 128 7.89 0.08 19.03
C ILE A 128 8.89 1.22 18.84
N GLU A 129 9.87 1.02 17.97
CA GLU A 129 10.71 2.12 17.52
C GLU A 129 9.90 3.00 16.55
N PRO A 130 9.88 4.34 16.75
CA PRO A 130 9.14 5.22 15.88
C PRO A 130 9.69 5.17 14.45
N LEU A 131 8.80 5.26 13.47
CA LEU A 131 9.17 5.48 12.09
C LEU A 131 9.04 6.98 11.83
N GLU A 132 10.07 7.59 11.25
CA GLU A 132 10.07 9.02 10.95
C GLU A 132 10.46 9.26 9.49
N SER A 133 9.79 10.21 8.88
CA SER A 133 10.12 10.72 7.56
C SER A 133 10.02 12.23 7.55
N ARG A 134 10.96 12.89 6.86
CA ARG A 134 10.93 14.35 6.66
C ARG A 134 10.91 14.67 5.17
N ILE A 135 9.95 15.49 4.76
CA ILE A 135 9.77 15.97 3.39
C ILE A 135 10.14 17.46 3.36
N GLU A 136 11.42 17.74 3.15
CA GLU A 136 12.01 19.07 3.35
C GLU A 136 11.32 20.18 2.57
N HIS A 137 11.02 19.96 1.29
CA HIS A 137 10.40 20.99 0.44
C HIS A 137 8.92 21.25 0.78
N LEU A 138 8.29 20.40 1.59
CA LEU A 138 6.95 20.63 2.14
C LEU A 138 7.00 21.13 3.59
N GLY A 139 8.17 21.19 4.23
CA GLY A 139 8.30 21.50 5.65
C GLY A 139 7.50 20.54 6.54
N LEU A 140 7.39 19.27 6.13
CA LEU A 140 6.48 18.30 6.75
C LEU A 140 7.25 17.09 7.28
N SER A 141 7.15 16.83 8.58
CA SER A 141 7.60 15.59 9.21
C SER A 141 6.41 14.67 9.45
N ILE A 142 6.58 13.40 9.09
CA ILE A 142 5.57 12.35 9.21
C ILE A 142 6.13 11.29 10.14
N LYS A 143 5.37 10.89 11.16
CA LYS A 143 5.83 9.90 12.14
C LYS A 143 4.77 8.87 12.47
N ILE A 144 5.18 7.61 12.57
CA ILE A 144 4.40 6.57 13.23
C ILE A 144 5.07 6.27 14.56
N HIS A 145 4.35 6.51 15.65
CA HIS A 145 4.90 6.28 16.98
C HIS A 145 3.81 5.78 17.94
N GLN A 146 4.26 5.19 19.02
CA GLN A 146 3.39 4.67 20.06
C GLN A 146 3.13 5.73 21.13
N GLY A 147 1.95 5.66 21.72
CA GLY A 147 1.69 6.18 23.05
C GLY A 147 0.73 5.29 23.80
N TYR A 148 0.30 5.77 24.95
CA TYR A 148 -0.38 4.94 25.94
C TYR A 148 -1.57 5.69 26.50
N SER A 149 -2.71 5.01 26.55
CA SER A 149 -3.87 5.47 27.32
C SER A 149 -3.99 4.62 28.57
N LEU A 150 -4.06 5.30 29.71
CA LEU A 150 -4.24 4.70 31.02
C LEU A 150 -5.61 5.15 31.54
N LYS A 151 -6.50 4.19 31.82
CA LYS A 151 -7.81 4.48 32.42
C LYS A 151 -7.96 3.65 33.68
N SER A 152 -8.28 4.30 34.81
CA SER A 152 -8.67 3.57 36.04
C SER A 152 -9.82 2.63 35.72
N ASN A 153 -9.73 1.41 36.21
CA ASN A 153 -10.87 0.49 36.16
C ASN A 153 -12.04 1.11 36.94
N GLU A 154 -13.27 0.75 36.55
CA GLU A 154 -14.50 1.33 37.13
C GLU A 154 -14.66 1.01 38.61
N ASP A 155 -14.04 -0.07 39.08
CA ASP A 155 -13.98 -0.52 40.47
C ASP A 155 -12.79 0.05 41.25
N HIS A 156 -11.95 0.88 40.62
CA HIS A 156 -10.73 1.46 41.19
C HIS A 156 -9.69 0.44 41.72
N THR A 157 -9.79 -0.84 41.33
CA THR A 157 -8.86 -1.89 41.78
C THR A 157 -7.56 -1.92 40.95
N GLY A 158 -7.51 -1.17 39.85
CA GLY A 158 -6.35 -1.11 38.97
C GLY A 158 -6.53 -0.17 37.79
N PHE A 159 -5.70 -0.34 36.78
CA PHE A 159 -5.72 0.45 35.55
C PHE A 159 -5.81 -0.45 34.32
N SER A 160 -6.61 -0.04 33.36
CA SER A 160 -6.58 -0.56 32.00
C SER A 160 -5.54 0.21 31.19
N PHE A 161 -4.67 -0.54 30.51
CA PHE A 161 -3.62 -0.03 29.65
C PHE A 161 -3.97 -0.33 28.20
N LYS A 162 -4.10 0.72 27.38
CA LYS A 162 -4.31 0.59 25.93
C LYS A 162 -3.12 1.16 25.19
N ASN A 163 -2.48 0.30 24.39
CA ASN A 163 -1.47 0.68 23.43
C ASN A 163 -2.13 1.39 22.24
N ILE A 164 -1.70 2.63 21.96
CA ILE A 164 -2.21 3.44 20.87
C ILE A 164 -1.06 3.74 19.91
N ILE A 165 -1.26 3.44 18.63
CA ILE A 165 -0.34 3.86 17.57
C ILE A 165 -0.90 5.11 16.91
N TYR A 166 -0.06 6.15 16.85
CA TYR A 166 -0.34 7.42 16.22
C TYR A 166 0.31 7.47 14.84
N PHE A 167 -0.45 7.90 13.85
CA PHE A 167 0.08 8.41 12.59
C PHE A 167 0.03 9.94 12.68
N SER A 168 1.18 10.59 12.70
CA SER A 168 1.30 12.00 13.04
C SER A 168 2.02 12.82 11.99
N PHE A 169 1.69 14.11 11.96
CA PHE A 169 2.34 15.11 11.14
C PHE A 169 2.78 16.28 12.01
N GLU A 170 3.97 16.78 11.75
CA GLU A 170 4.50 18.03 12.29
C GLU A 170 4.91 18.92 11.12
N SER A 171 4.37 20.13 11.10
CA SER A 171 4.54 21.08 10.01
C SER A 171 5.32 22.31 10.48
N ASP A 172 6.26 22.77 9.64
CA ASP A 172 7.01 24.00 9.86
C ASP A 172 6.09 25.23 9.77
N THR A 173 4.98 25.12 9.02
CA THR A 173 3.94 26.15 8.89
C THR A 173 2.65 25.77 9.62
N THR A 174 1.83 26.76 9.95
CA THR A 174 0.49 26.56 10.50
C THR A 174 -0.38 25.71 9.57
N LEU A 175 -1.10 24.75 10.16
CA LEU A 175 -2.08 23.89 9.48
C LEU A 175 -3.50 24.41 9.74
N SER A 176 -4.24 24.69 8.67
CA SER A 176 -5.68 24.95 8.77
C SER A 176 -6.45 23.65 9.00
N PHE A 177 -7.73 23.73 9.42
CA PHE A 177 -8.59 22.54 9.52
C PHE A 177 -8.76 21.83 8.16
N GLN A 178 -8.75 22.58 7.06
CA GLN A 178 -8.78 22.01 5.71
C GLN A 178 -7.50 21.24 5.38
N ASP A 179 -6.33 21.73 5.82
CA ASP A 179 -5.07 21.01 5.66
C ASP A 179 -5.07 19.72 6.46
N ILE A 180 -5.59 19.76 7.69
CA ILE A 180 -5.72 18.59 8.56
C ILE A 180 -6.67 17.55 7.95
N GLU A 181 -7.81 17.97 7.40
CA GLU A 181 -8.73 17.09 6.66
C GLU A 181 -8.02 16.43 5.46
N ASN A 182 -7.26 17.20 4.68
CA ASN A 182 -6.50 16.68 3.55
C ASN A 182 -5.40 15.70 3.99
N LEU A 183 -4.69 15.99 5.09
CA LEU A 183 -3.68 15.10 5.67
C LEU A 183 -4.30 13.81 6.20
N MET A 184 -5.50 13.87 6.78
CA MET A 184 -6.23 12.71 7.24
C MET A 184 -6.57 11.78 6.07
N TYR A 185 -7.13 12.31 4.96
CA TYR A 185 -7.40 11.50 3.77
C TYR A 185 -6.12 10.94 3.13
N LYS A 186 -5.01 11.69 3.18
CA LYS A 186 -3.70 11.20 2.74
C LYS A 186 -3.18 10.08 3.62
N ALA A 187 -3.30 10.21 4.94
CA ALA A 187 -2.86 9.19 5.88
C ALA A 187 -3.67 7.89 5.72
N THR A 188 -5.01 7.99 5.66
CA THR A 188 -5.86 6.82 5.45
C THR A 188 -5.62 6.18 4.08
N GLY A 189 -5.45 6.99 3.03
CA GLY A 189 -5.13 6.50 1.69
C GLY A 189 -3.81 5.74 1.62
N LEU A 190 -2.74 6.32 2.17
CA LEU A 190 -1.43 5.67 2.24
C LEU A 190 -1.48 4.36 3.02
N LEU A 191 -2.05 4.39 4.23
CA LEU A 191 -2.15 3.20 5.07
C LEU A 191 -3.04 2.13 4.45
N THR A 192 -4.06 2.52 3.67
CA THR A 192 -4.88 1.56 2.92
C THR A 192 -4.07 0.81 1.88
N TRP A 193 -3.20 1.49 1.13
CA TRP A 193 -2.33 0.80 0.17
C TRP A 193 -1.22 0.00 0.84
N VAL A 194 -0.67 0.45 1.97
CA VAL A 194 0.32 -0.32 2.75
C VAL A 194 -0.30 -1.61 3.27
N THR A 195 -1.47 -1.53 3.89
CA THR A 195 -2.09 -2.68 4.58
C THR A 195 -2.90 -3.57 3.64
N GLY A 196 -3.34 -3.04 2.49
CA GLY A 196 -4.26 -3.72 1.57
C GLY A 196 -5.72 -3.71 2.02
N TYR A 197 -6.04 -3.01 3.12
CA TYR A 197 -7.37 -2.88 3.68
C TYR A 197 -7.71 -1.42 3.99
N PRO A 198 -8.98 -1.02 3.92
CA PRO A 198 -9.37 0.34 4.24
C PRO A 198 -9.13 0.67 5.71
N ILE A 199 -8.56 1.85 5.95
CA ILE A 199 -8.16 2.35 7.26
C ILE A 199 -9.03 3.53 7.68
N THR A 200 -9.38 3.61 8.95
CA THR A 200 -10.21 4.68 9.50
C THR A 200 -9.54 5.33 10.72
N VAL A 201 -9.64 6.65 10.82
CA VAL A 201 -9.16 7.39 11.99
C VAL A 201 -10.24 7.38 13.07
N GLU A 202 -9.89 6.96 14.28
CA GLU A 202 -10.81 6.97 15.44
C GLU A 202 -10.93 8.38 16.02
N SER A 203 -9.84 9.14 16.09
CA SER A 203 -9.83 10.52 16.60
C SER A 203 -8.64 11.33 16.08
N ILE A 204 -8.79 12.65 16.08
CA ILE A 204 -7.78 13.63 15.64
C ILE A 204 -7.40 14.49 16.83
N GLU A 205 -6.16 14.37 17.28
CA GLU A 205 -5.57 15.27 18.27
C GLU A 205 -4.70 16.31 17.54
N VAL A 206 -4.84 17.58 17.91
CA VAL A 206 -4.08 18.69 17.32
C VAL A 206 -3.32 19.44 18.41
N SER A 207 -2.21 20.08 18.05
CA SER A 207 -1.42 20.89 18.99
C SER A 207 -0.76 22.08 18.30
N ASP A 208 -0.69 23.20 19.03
CA ASP A 208 0.07 24.40 18.67
C ASP A 208 1.56 24.32 19.07
N GLY A 209 2.00 23.16 19.57
CA GLY A 209 3.34 22.90 20.09
C GLY A 209 3.45 22.93 21.62
N VAL A 210 2.47 23.52 22.31
CA VAL A 210 2.45 23.63 23.78
C VAL A 210 1.16 23.03 24.35
N LYS A 211 0.02 23.42 23.79
CA LYS A 211 -1.31 23.00 24.18
C LYS A 211 -1.88 22.05 23.14
N SER A 212 -2.85 21.24 23.55
CA SER A 212 -3.53 20.30 22.67
C SER A 212 -5.04 20.56 22.61
N GLY A 213 -5.66 19.96 21.59
CA GLY A 213 -7.09 19.94 21.37
C GLY A 213 -7.48 18.75 20.50
N TYR A 214 -8.78 18.62 20.25
CA TYR A 214 -9.36 17.61 19.38
C TYR A 214 -10.16 18.27 18.27
N LEU A 215 -10.05 17.67 17.08
CA LEU A 215 -10.82 18.08 15.91
C LEU A 215 -11.77 16.95 15.51
N TYR A 216 -13.02 17.32 15.23
CA TYR A 216 -14.03 16.45 14.66
C TYR A 216 -14.44 16.94 13.28
N LEU A 217 -14.52 15.99 12.35
CA LEU A 217 -14.97 16.16 10.98
C LEU A 217 -15.62 14.85 10.50
N PRO A 218 -16.55 14.89 9.53
CA PRO A 218 -17.24 13.69 9.04
C PRO A 218 -16.30 12.73 8.30
N LEU A 219 -16.41 11.43 8.61
CA LEU A 219 -15.69 10.35 7.94
C LEU A 219 -16.60 9.39 7.18
N VAL A 220 -16.12 8.86 6.06
CA VAL A 220 -16.85 7.78 5.38
C VAL A 220 -16.95 6.58 6.31
N LYS A 221 -18.17 6.09 6.51
CA LYS A 221 -18.42 4.96 7.40
C LYS A 221 -17.81 3.69 6.84
N LYS A 222 -16.92 3.07 7.61
CA LYS A 222 -16.37 1.75 7.32
C LYS A 222 -17.46 0.68 7.36
N LEU A 223 -17.46 -0.21 6.36
CA LEU A 223 -18.45 -1.29 6.26
C LEU A 223 -18.05 -2.55 7.04
N LYS A 224 -16.74 -2.80 7.16
CA LYS A 224 -16.19 -4.04 7.74
C LYS A 224 -14.94 -3.77 8.57
N THR A 225 -14.70 -4.59 9.58
CA THR A 225 -13.41 -4.63 10.28
C THR A 225 -12.52 -5.65 9.59
N TYR A 226 -11.21 -5.37 9.57
CA TYR A 226 -10.21 -6.22 8.93
C TYR A 226 -9.12 -6.55 9.94
N ASP A 227 -8.63 -7.79 9.89
CA ASP A 227 -7.50 -8.21 10.69
C ASP A 227 -6.20 -7.83 9.99
N LEU A 228 -5.46 -6.90 10.60
CA LEU A 228 -4.15 -6.44 10.13
C LEU A 228 -2.99 -7.14 10.85
N SER A 229 -3.27 -8.07 11.77
CA SER A 229 -2.21 -8.83 12.44
C SER A 229 -1.43 -9.64 11.41
N PHE A 230 -0.17 -9.93 11.72
CA PHE A 230 0.62 -10.75 10.83
C PHE A 230 0.07 -12.18 10.74
N PRO A 231 0.07 -12.80 9.54
CA PRO A 231 0.60 -12.28 8.27
C PRO A 231 -0.46 -11.69 7.35
N ASN A 232 -1.59 -11.22 7.88
CA ASN A 232 -2.81 -10.93 7.12
C ASN A 232 -2.78 -9.58 6.37
N SER A 233 -1.95 -8.63 6.79
CA SER A 233 -1.71 -7.38 6.04
C SER A 233 -0.90 -7.61 4.76
N PHE A 234 -1.15 -6.80 3.72
CA PHE A 234 -0.45 -6.90 2.44
C PHE A 234 1.06 -6.66 2.57
N MET A 235 1.49 -5.46 2.99
CA MET A 235 2.89 -5.18 3.34
C MET A 235 3.11 -5.47 4.82
N GLN A 236 4.08 -6.32 5.16
CA GLN A 236 4.45 -6.54 6.57
C GLN A 236 5.25 -5.35 7.15
N VAL A 237 5.17 -5.16 8.46
CA VAL A 237 5.80 -4.02 9.18
C VAL A 237 7.29 -3.86 8.85
N GLY A 238 8.03 -4.97 8.75
CA GLY A 238 9.46 -4.93 8.41
C GLY A 238 9.74 -4.22 7.08
N PHE A 239 8.92 -4.46 6.05
CA PHE A 239 9.05 -3.79 4.75
C PHE A 239 8.64 -2.32 4.82
N LEU A 240 7.59 -2.00 5.59
CA LEU A 240 7.21 -0.60 5.81
C LEU A 240 8.35 0.17 6.44
N ARG A 241 8.99 -0.39 7.47
CA ARG A 241 10.13 0.22 8.19
C ARG A 241 11.32 0.45 7.27
N GLU A 242 11.73 -0.56 6.51
CA GLU A 242 12.83 -0.47 5.54
C GLU A 242 12.61 0.63 4.48
N ASN A 243 11.34 0.88 4.12
CA ASN A 243 10.99 1.76 3.00
C ASN A 243 10.24 3.04 3.41
N PHE A 244 10.09 3.33 4.70
CA PHE A 244 9.16 4.36 5.18
C PHE A 244 9.43 5.75 4.60
N GLN A 245 10.69 6.21 4.66
CA GLN A 245 11.11 7.47 4.07
C GLN A 245 10.83 7.52 2.56
N THR A 246 11.14 6.46 1.83
CA THR A 246 10.94 6.36 0.38
C THR A 246 9.46 6.40 0.02
N ILE A 247 8.63 5.64 0.74
CA ILE A 247 7.17 5.59 0.60
C ILE A 247 6.57 6.98 0.83
N CYS A 248 6.90 7.62 1.95
CA CYS A 248 6.40 8.95 2.29
C CYS A 248 6.84 9.98 1.25
N SER A 249 8.12 10.03 0.90
CA SER A 249 8.62 10.98 -0.11
C SER A 249 7.88 10.82 -1.43
N ASN A 250 7.82 9.60 -1.97
CA ASN A 250 7.14 9.38 -3.25
C ASN A 250 5.63 9.67 -3.19
N TYR A 251 4.96 9.32 -2.10
CA TYR A 251 3.52 9.52 -1.96
C TYR A 251 3.14 11.00 -1.89
N PHE A 252 3.87 11.79 -1.11
CA PHE A 252 3.58 13.21 -0.92
C PHE A 252 4.10 14.08 -2.08
N ASP A 253 5.12 13.63 -2.81
CA ASP A 253 5.72 14.36 -3.93
C ASP A 253 4.96 14.13 -5.24
N LYS A 254 4.57 12.88 -5.52
CA LYS A 254 3.89 12.50 -6.78
C LYS A 254 2.38 12.76 -6.70
N LYS A 255 2.01 14.01 -6.40
CA LYS A 255 0.61 14.42 -6.17
C LYS A 255 -0.32 14.09 -7.33
N GLU A 256 0.14 14.24 -8.58
CA GLU A 256 -0.66 13.92 -9.76
C GLU A 256 -1.11 12.46 -9.78
N ILE A 257 -0.17 11.53 -9.62
CA ILE A 257 -0.48 10.11 -9.78
C ILE A 257 -1.32 9.58 -8.62
N PHE A 258 -0.99 9.97 -7.39
CA PHE A 258 -1.71 9.51 -6.21
C PHE A 258 -3.03 10.24 -6.01
N GLY A 259 -3.08 11.55 -6.30
CA GLY A 259 -4.28 12.37 -6.15
C GLY A 259 -5.30 12.15 -7.27
N GLU A 260 -4.88 11.93 -8.51
CA GLU A 260 -5.80 11.89 -9.66
C GLU A 260 -6.05 10.49 -10.23
N ILE A 261 -5.14 9.54 -10.02
CA ILE A 261 -5.24 8.18 -10.55
C ILE A 261 -5.48 7.20 -9.41
N TRP A 262 -4.53 7.04 -8.50
CA TRP A 262 -4.60 6.00 -7.49
C TRP A 262 -5.64 6.24 -6.40
N SER A 263 -5.95 7.49 -6.07
CA SER A 263 -7.03 7.84 -5.13
C SER A 263 -8.37 7.16 -5.48
N ARG A 264 -8.63 6.92 -6.76
CA ARG A 264 -9.83 6.24 -7.26
C ARG A 264 -9.91 4.76 -6.89
N THR A 265 -8.80 4.16 -6.45
CA THR A 265 -8.76 2.77 -5.95
C THR A 265 -9.23 2.67 -4.51
N LEU A 266 -9.14 3.74 -3.71
CA LEU A 266 -9.45 3.69 -2.27
C LEU A 266 -10.88 3.22 -1.98
N PRO A 267 -11.93 3.69 -2.69
CA PRO A 267 -13.28 3.18 -2.48
C PRO A 267 -13.46 1.71 -2.90
N LEU A 268 -12.57 1.18 -3.76
CA LEU A 268 -12.68 -0.19 -4.27
C LEU A 268 -12.26 -1.25 -3.26
N PHE A 269 -11.50 -0.88 -2.22
CA PHE A 269 -11.11 -1.81 -1.15
C PHE A 269 -12.28 -2.27 -0.27
N ASP A 270 -13.35 -1.48 -0.21
CA ASP A 270 -14.60 -1.79 0.51
C ASP A 270 -15.79 -2.00 -0.45
N PHE A 271 -15.54 -2.18 -1.74
CA PHE A 271 -16.61 -2.31 -2.73
C PHE A 271 -17.40 -3.61 -2.55
N THR A 272 -18.71 -3.48 -2.39
CA THR A 272 -19.65 -4.62 -2.24
C THR A 272 -20.61 -4.75 -3.43
N GLY A 273 -20.23 -4.25 -4.61
CA GLY A 273 -21.07 -4.29 -5.81
C GLY A 273 -20.89 -5.55 -6.66
N ILE A 274 -21.42 -5.50 -7.88
CA ILE A 274 -21.34 -6.59 -8.88
C ILE A 274 -19.89 -6.73 -9.36
N LEU A 275 -19.42 -7.98 -9.44
CA LEU A 275 -18.02 -8.34 -9.67
C LEU A 275 -17.46 -7.80 -10.99
N GLU A 276 -18.26 -7.84 -12.05
CA GLU A 276 -17.90 -7.32 -13.38
C GLU A 276 -17.64 -5.81 -13.34
N TYR A 277 -18.41 -5.06 -12.55
CA TYR A 277 -18.18 -3.63 -12.36
C TYR A 277 -16.93 -3.35 -11.53
N GLU A 278 -16.61 -4.21 -10.55
CA GLU A 278 -15.34 -4.10 -9.83
C GLU A 278 -14.15 -4.26 -10.78
N VAL A 279 -14.16 -5.29 -11.63
CA VAL A 279 -13.12 -5.51 -12.66
C VAL A 279 -13.05 -4.31 -13.61
N MET A 280 -14.20 -3.81 -14.08
CA MET A 280 -14.29 -2.66 -14.97
C MET A 280 -13.64 -1.40 -14.34
N LEU A 281 -13.89 -1.14 -13.05
CA LEU A 281 -13.35 0.02 -12.35
C LEU A 281 -11.83 -0.08 -12.21
N PHE A 282 -11.30 -1.21 -11.75
CA PHE A 282 -9.84 -1.42 -11.69
C PHE A 282 -9.19 -1.33 -13.07
N ALA A 283 -9.78 -1.95 -14.09
CA ALA A 283 -9.27 -1.91 -15.46
C ALA A 283 -9.27 -0.47 -16.03
N SER A 284 -10.29 0.33 -15.73
CA SER A 284 -10.38 1.73 -16.16
C SER A 284 -9.34 2.63 -15.48
N ILE A 285 -9.06 2.37 -14.20
CA ILE A 285 -7.97 3.06 -13.48
C ILE A 285 -6.62 2.70 -14.11
N LEU A 286 -6.39 1.43 -14.42
CA LEU A 286 -5.18 0.99 -15.11
C LEU A 286 -5.04 1.58 -16.52
N ASP A 287 -6.13 1.74 -17.28
CA ASP A 287 -6.10 2.41 -18.59
C ASP A 287 -5.65 3.88 -18.45
N LYS A 288 -6.21 4.59 -17.46
CA LYS A 288 -5.77 5.97 -17.13
C LYS A 288 -4.29 5.99 -16.73
N TYR A 289 -3.85 5.04 -15.91
CA TYR A 289 -2.45 4.92 -15.49
C TYR A 289 -1.51 4.67 -16.68
N PHE A 290 -1.80 3.70 -17.55
CA PHE A 290 -0.97 3.42 -18.72
C PHE A 290 -0.95 4.62 -19.67
N SER A 291 -2.08 5.31 -19.84
CA SER A 291 -2.13 6.56 -20.60
C SER A 291 -1.17 7.60 -20.02
N TYR A 292 -1.21 7.82 -18.70
CA TYR A 292 -0.32 8.76 -18.03
C TYR A 292 1.15 8.40 -18.24
N GLN A 293 1.52 7.12 -18.05
CA GLN A 293 2.91 6.68 -18.17
C GLN A 293 3.44 6.73 -19.60
N VAL A 294 2.62 6.35 -20.60
CA VAL A 294 3.00 6.41 -22.01
C VAL A 294 3.09 7.87 -22.48
N THR A 295 2.16 8.74 -22.11
CA THR A 295 2.24 10.16 -22.46
C THR A 295 3.46 10.82 -21.83
N LYS A 296 3.76 10.53 -20.55
CA LYS A 296 4.93 11.08 -19.87
C LYS A 296 6.23 10.70 -20.57
N SER A 297 6.35 9.46 -21.05
CA SER A 297 7.57 8.99 -21.73
C SER A 297 7.66 9.36 -23.21
N THR A 298 6.52 9.62 -23.86
CA THR A 298 6.45 10.08 -25.26
C THR A 298 6.43 11.59 -25.37
N SER A 299 6.27 12.34 -24.27
CA SER A 299 6.26 13.80 -24.26
C SER A 299 7.56 14.43 -24.81
N ASP A 300 8.68 13.72 -24.76
CA ASP A 300 9.93 14.10 -25.45
C ASP A 300 9.86 13.96 -26.99
N LYS A 301 8.78 13.43 -27.56
CA LYS A 301 8.64 13.08 -28.99
C LYS A 301 7.37 13.60 -29.69
N ILE A 302 6.40 14.15 -28.97
CA ILE A 302 5.19 14.69 -29.59
C ILE A 302 5.49 16.14 -29.99
N GLU A 303 6.17 16.32 -31.12
CA GLU A 303 6.19 17.62 -31.79
C GLU A 303 4.75 17.98 -32.17
N ASN A 304 4.29 19.15 -31.74
CA ASN A 304 2.99 19.67 -32.16
C ASN A 304 3.09 20.11 -33.63
N TYR A 305 2.84 19.15 -34.53
CA TYR A 305 2.88 19.34 -35.97
C TYR A 305 1.85 20.35 -36.47
N ASP A 306 0.81 20.71 -35.70
CA ASP A 306 -0.16 21.71 -36.12
C ASP A 306 0.50 23.08 -36.34
N SER A 307 1.49 23.43 -35.51
CA SER A 307 2.24 24.66 -35.66
C SER A 307 3.12 24.66 -36.93
N TYR A 308 3.69 23.52 -37.29
CA TYR A 308 4.47 23.33 -38.52
C TYR A 308 3.57 23.29 -39.76
N LEU A 309 2.43 22.62 -39.68
CA LEU A 309 1.42 22.55 -40.73
C LEU A 309 0.85 23.93 -41.07
N LEU A 310 0.62 24.78 -40.05
CA LEU A 310 0.22 26.17 -40.25
C LEU A 310 1.33 26.99 -40.92
N LYS A 311 2.59 26.81 -40.52
CA LYS A 311 3.74 27.48 -41.16
C LYS A 311 3.93 27.03 -42.62
N ILE A 312 3.78 25.73 -42.90
CA ILE A 312 3.85 25.18 -44.26
C ILE A 312 2.68 25.71 -45.09
N GLY A 313 1.46 25.70 -44.56
CA GLY A 313 0.28 26.24 -45.22
C GLY A 313 0.45 27.73 -45.55
N LYS A 314 0.99 28.51 -44.61
CA LYS A 314 1.29 29.93 -44.79
C LYS A 314 2.40 30.16 -45.82
N PHE A 315 3.49 29.39 -45.77
CA PHE A 315 4.57 29.43 -46.77
C PHE A 315 4.05 29.12 -48.20
N LEU A 316 3.20 28.11 -48.35
CA LEU A 316 2.58 27.77 -49.63
C LEU A 316 1.63 28.88 -50.13
N GLN A 317 0.97 29.60 -49.23
CA GLN A 317 0.08 30.71 -49.56
C GLN A 317 0.81 32.02 -49.84
N GLU A 318 2.01 32.23 -49.30
CA GLU A 318 2.73 33.52 -49.37
C GLU A 318 3.89 33.52 -50.37
N ASN A 319 4.33 32.36 -50.87
CA ASN A 319 5.45 32.29 -51.81
C ASN A 319 5.00 32.32 -53.27
N ASP A 320 4.99 33.51 -53.86
CA ASP A 320 4.52 33.74 -55.23
C ASP A 320 5.42 33.11 -56.30
N GLN A 321 6.72 32.95 -56.05
CA GLN A 321 7.63 32.24 -56.98
C GLN A 321 7.28 30.76 -57.09
N LEU A 322 6.92 30.13 -55.97
CA LEU A 322 6.48 28.73 -55.94
C LEU A 322 5.13 28.55 -56.66
N LYS A 323 4.22 29.51 -56.49
CA LYS A 323 2.93 29.51 -57.19
C LYS A 323 3.08 29.62 -58.69
N ASP A 324 3.98 30.47 -59.16
CA ASP A 324 4.24 30.63 -60.59
C ASP A 324 4.94 29.40 -61.19
N LEU A 325 5.87 28.77 -60.47
CA LEU A 325 6.51 27.50 -60.87
C LEU A 325 5.51 26.34 -61.04
N LEU A 326 4.45 26.33 -60.24
CA LEU A 326 3.47 25.24 -60.18
C LEU A 326 2.15 25.56 -60.93
N LYS A 327 2.04 26.76 -61.53
CA LYS A 327 0.81 27.32 -62.13
C LYS A 327 0.17 26.45 -63.20
N ASN A 328 0.96 25.63 -63.90
CA ASN A 328 0.51 24.71 -64.96
C ASN A 328 0.44 23.25 -64.51
N THR A 329 0.53 23.00 -63.19
CA THR A 329 0.44 21.65 -62.62
C THR A 329 -0.79 21.56 -61.72
N LYS A 330 -1.52 20.44 -61.78
CA LYS A 330 -2.61 20.14 -60.83
C LYS A 330 -2.12 19.92 -59.38
N LEU A 331 -0.82 20.08 -59.12
CA LEU A 331 -0.19 19.81 -57.83
C LEU A 331 -0.62 20.80 -56.74
N LEU A 332 -0.76 22.09 -57.07
CA LEU A 332 -1.24 23.10 -56.11
C LEU A 332 -2.67 22.84 -55.64
N GLU A 333 -3.54 22.36 -56.53
CA GLU A 333 -4.93 21.99 -56.19
C GLU A 333 -5.02 20.68 -55.38
N ASN A 334 -4.02 19.79 -55.54
CA ASN A 334 -3.94 18.51 -54.85
C ASN A 334 -3.30 18.59 -53.46
N ILE A 335 -2.45 19.59 -53.18
CA ILE A 335 -1.89 19.82 -51.84
C ILE A 335 -2.93 20.58 -50.99
N LYS A 336 -4.05 19.92 -50.68
CA LYS A 336 -4.97 20.43 -49.65
C LYS A 336 -4.32 20.20 -48.29
N LEU A 337 -4.47 21.14 -47.36
CA LEU A 337 -3.97 21.02 -45.98
C LEU A 337 -4.46 19.71 -45.31
N ASN A 338 -5.63 19.22 -45.70
CA ASN A 338 -6.19 17.94 -45.25
C ASN A 338 -5.47 16.70 -45.85
N GLU A 339 -4.84 16.80 -47.02
CA GLU A 339 -4.00 15.75 -47.60
C GLU A 339 -2.63 15.73 -46.91
N LEU A 340 -2.06 16.90 -46.60
CA LEU A 340 -0.84 17.01 -45.78
C LEU A 340 -1.05 16.40 -44.39
N LYS A 341 -2.23 16.60 -43.76
CA LYS A 341 -2.60 15.94 -42.49
C LYS A 341 -2.57 14.41 -42.56
N LYS A 342 -2.78 13.79 -43.73
CA LYS A 342 -2.68 12.32 -43.90
C LYS A 342 -1.24 11.82 -43.94
N VAL A 343 -0.26 12.69 -44.20
CA VAL A 343 1.17 12.36 -44.25
C VAL A 343 1.79 12.39 -42.85
N PHE A 344 1.27 13.24 -41.97
CA PHE A 344 1.65 13.23 -40.56
C PHE A 344 0.88 12.12 -39.83
N PRO A 345 1.50 11.46 -38.83
CA PRO A 345 0.78 10.48 -38.05
C PRO A 345 -0.40 11.16 -37.36
N GLU A 346 -1.63 10.80 -37.71
CA GLU A 346 -2.77 11.12 -36.85
C GLU A 346 -2.43 10.62 -35.44
N SER A 347 -2.72 11.42 -34.41
CA SER A 347 -2.67 10.96 -33.03
C SER A 347 -3.72 9.86 -32.88
N LYS A 348 -3.37 8.63 -33.28
CA LYS A 348 -4.26 7.49 -33.20
C LYS A 348 -4.59 7.34 -31.73
N PHE A 349 -5.87 7.44 -31.38
CA PHE A 349 -6.35 7.01 -30.07
C PHE A 349 -5.83 5.59 -29.84
N GLN A 350 -4.84 5.46 -28.96
CA GLN A 350 -4.30 4.16 -28.65
C GLN A 350 -5.36 3.37 -27.88
N SER A 351 -5.67 2.16 -28.33
CA SER A 351 -6.54 1.26 -27.56
C SER A 351 -5.91 0.94 -26.20
N PHE A 352 -6.72 0.60 -25.19
CA PHE A 352 -6.21 0.16 -23.88
C PHE A 352 -5.16 -0.95 -24.00
N LEU A 353 -5.39 -1.93 -24.89
CA LEU A 353 -4.44 -2.99 -25.18
C LEU A 353 -3.14 -2.47 -25.81
N SER A 354 -3.22 -1.45 -26.67
CA SER A 354 -2.04 -0.81 -27.26
C SER A 354 -1.20 -0.10 -26.20
N LYS A 355 -1.83 0.74 -25.36
CA LYS A 355 -1.16 1.45 -24.26
C LYS A 355 -0.51 0.50 -23.27
N GLN A 356 -1.23 -0.57 -22.90
CA GLN A 356 -0.71 -1.60 -22.02
C GLN A 356 0.51 -2.29 -22.63
N LYS A 357 0.45 -2.71 -23.90
CA LYS A 357 1.59 -3.34 -24.58
C LYS A 357 2.81 -2.42 -24.64
N GLU A 358 2.58 -1.13 -24.91
CA GLU A 358 3.65 -0.13 -24.94
C GLU A 358 4.28 0.03 -23.56
N TYR A 359 3.48 0.24 -22.52
CA TYR A 359 3.99 0.36 -21.16
C TYR A 359 4.68 -0.91 -20.67
N PHE A 360 4.13 -2.11 -20.95
CA PHE A 360 4.75 -3.38 -20.54
C PHE A 360 6.10 -3.60 -21.22
N ARG A 361 6.26 -3.15 -22.48
CA ARG A 361 7.56 -3.14 -23.16
C ARG A 361 8.54 -2.18 -22.49
N MET A 362 8.08 -1.00 -22.11
CA MET A 362 8.93 -0.01 -21.43
C MET A 362 9.46 -0.50 -20.09
N VAL A 363 8.61 -1.16 -19.29
CA VAL A 363 9.02 -1.65 -17.97
C VAL A 363 9.77 -2.97 -18.03
N ASN A 364 9.89 -3.57 -19.22
CA ASN A 364 10.60 -4.82 -19.55
C ASN A 364 10.51 -5.87 -18.45
N ASN A 365 9.29 -6.13 -17.96
CA ASN A 365 9.12 -6.90 -16.75
C ASN A 365 8.52 -8.28 -17.04
N ASP A 366 9.39 -9.22 -17.41
CA ASP A 366 9.06 -10.65 -17.46
C ASP A 366 8.52 -11.15 -16.10
N ASP A 367 8.84 -10.48 -15.00
CA ASP A 367 8.36 -10.85 -13.66
C ASP A 367 6.84 -10.66 -13.52
N LEU A 368 6.17 -9.89 -14.38
CA LEU A 368 4.70 -9.79 -14.35
C LEU A 368 4.02 -11.13 -14.62
N LYS A 369 4.70 -12.06 -15.32
CA LYS A 369 4.21 -13.43 -15.56
C LYS A 369 3.95 -14.21 -14.27
N ILE A 370 4.53 -13.78 -13.14
CA ILE A 370 4.28 -14.35 -11.82
C ILE A 370 2.78 -14.31 -11.46
N PHE A 371 2.04 -13.28 -11.90
CA PHE A 371 0.63 -13.15 -11.53
C PHE A 371 -0.29 -12.72 -12.68
N ILE A 372 0.24 -12.20 -13.79
CA ILE A 372 -0.56 -11.84 -14.96
C ILE A 372 0.09 -12.26 -16.28
N CYS A 373 -0.63 -13.10 -17.02
CA CYS A 373 -0.26 -13.57 -18.35
C CYS A 373 -0.82 -12.66 -19.45
N LYS A 374 -0.28 -12.72 -20.67
CA LYS A 374 -0.80 -11.98 -21.83
C LYS A 374 -2.27 -12.29 -22.13
N ASN A 375 -2.69 -13.53 -21.92
CA ASN A 375 -4.08 -13.96 -22.13
C ASN A 375 -5.01 -13.50 -21.01
N ASP A 376 -4.50 -13.25 -19.80
CA ASP A 376 -5.33 -12.77 -18.68
C ASP A 376 -5.82 -11.35 -18.99
N PHE A 377 -4.97 -10.52 -19.59
CA PHE A 377 -5.31 -9.14 -19.89
C PHE A 377 -6.43 -9.03 -20.94
N SER A 378 -6.45 -9.89 -21.97
CA SER A 378 -7.55 -9.87 -22.94
C SER A 378 -8.89 -10.24 -22.31
N LYS A 379 -8.88 -11.10 -21.28
CA LYS A 379 -10.08 -11.45 -20.51
C LYS A 379 -10.54 -10.30 -19.62
N ILE A 380 -9.62 -9.62 -18.94
CA ILE A 380 -9.92 -8.40 -18.16
C ILE A 380 -10.55 -7.32 -19.06
N ILE A 381 -9.99 -7.11 -20.27
CA ILE A 381 -10.56 -6.16 -21.24
C ILE A 381 -11.98 -6.58 -21.64
N SER A 382 -12.18 -7.86 -21.94
CA SER A 382 -13.50 -8.37 -22.34
C SER A 382 -14.54 -8.14 -21.23
N ILE A 383 -14.20 -8.42 -19.97
CA ILE A 383 -15.10 -8.20 -18.83
C ILE A 383 -15.44 -6.72 -18.69
N ARG A 384 -14.43 -5.84 -18.74
CA ARG A 384 -14.61 -4.39 -18.71
C ARG A 384 -15.56 -3.92 -19.82
N ASP A 385 -15.31 -4.36 -21.06
CA ASP A 385 -16.08 -3.91 -22.22
C ASP A 385 -17.52 -4.42 -22.14
N ASN A 386 -17.74 -5.66 -21.74
CA ASN A 386 -19.09 -6.19 -21.51
C ASN A 386 -19.84 -5.35 -20.46
N ALA A 387 -19.20 -5.12 -19.29
CA ALA A 387 -19.79 -4.33 -18.21
C ALA A 387 -20.09 -2.88 -18.63
N ALA A 388 -19.17 -2.22 -19.33
CA ALA A 388 -19.34 -0.84 -19.79
C ALA A 388 -20.48 -0.67 -20.80
N HIS A 389 -20.73 -1.68 -21.63
CA HIS A 389 -21.83 -1.69 -22.59
C HIS A 389 -23.14 -2.28 -22.03
N GLY A 390 -23.19 -2.61 -20.73
CA GLY A 390 -24.35 -3.28 -20.11
C GLY A 390 -24.65 -4.67 -20.71
N THR A 391 -23.66 -5.28 -21.36
CA THR A 391 -23.78 -6.60 -21.98
C THR A 391 -23.59 -7.67 -20.91
N ARG A 392 -24.42 -8.71 -20.94
CA ARG A 392 -24.30 -9.85 -20.02
C ARG A 392 -22.94 -10.54 -20.18
N GLU A 393 -22.27 -10.78 -19.06
CA GLU A 393 -21.00 -11.51 -19.04
C GLU A 393 -21.20 -12.98 -19.46
N LYS A 394 -20.26 -13.45 -20.29
CA LYS A 394 -20.26 -14.80 -20.88
C LYS A 394 -19.38 -15.75 -20.08
N LEU A 395 -18.41 -15.23 -19.33
CA LEU A 395 -17.56 -16.02 -18.46
C LEU A 395 -18.32 -16.48 -17.20
N PRO A 396 -18.05 -17.69 -16.69
CA PRO A 396 -18.50 -18.13 -15.38
C PRO A 396 -18.03 -17.17 -14.27
N THR A 397 -18.81 -17.04 -13.19
CA THR A 397 -18.47 -16.18 -12.06
C THR A 397 -17.10 -16.47 -11.46
N GLU A 398 -16.68 -17.74 -11.41
CA GLU A 398 -15.35 -18.15 -10.91
C GLU A 398 -14.21 -17.56 -11.76
N ASP A 399 -14.38 -17.54 -13.09
CA ASP A 399 -13.41 -16.94 -14.00
C ASP A 399 -13.35 -15.42 -13.81
N VAL A 400 -14.51 -14.76 -13.69
CA VAL A 400 -14.57 -13.31 -13.43
C VAL A 400 -13.88 -13.00 -12.09
N LEU A 401 -14.07 -13.85 -11.07
CA LEU A 401 -13.48 -13.69 -9.75
C LEU A 401 -11.96 -13.82 -9.81
N LYS A 402 -11.46 -14.82 -10.52
CA LYS A 402 -10.03 -14.99 -10.81
C LYS A 402 -9.43 -13.74 -11.46
N TYR A 403 -10.09 -13.18 -12.48
CA TYR A 403 -9.59 -11.96 -13.14
C TYR A 403 -9.72 -10.70 -12.26
N SER A 404 -10.70 -10.64 -11.35
CA SER A 404 -10.77 -9.60 -10.30
C SER A 404 -9.55 -9.62 -9.39
N TRP A 405 -9.15 -10.80 -8.89
CA TRP A 405 -7.95 -10.91 -8.06
C TRP A 405 -6.66 -10.56 -8.82
N LYS A 406 -6.54 -10.98 -10.07
CA LYS A 406 -5.40 -10.65 -10.95
C LYS A 406 -5.28 -9.15 -11.23
N VAL A 407 -6.38 -8.47 -11.54
CA VAL A 407 -6.35 -7.02 -11.79
C VAL A 407 -6.06 -6.22 -10.51
N LYS A 408 -6.54 -6.69 -9.35
CA LYS A 408 -6.21 -6.11 -8.04
C LYS A 408 -4.71 -6.23 -7.74
N LEU A 409 -4.12 -7.41 -7.91
CA LEU A 409 -2.69 -7.59 -7.66
C LEU A 409 -1.83 -6.77 -8.63
N LEU A 410 -2.22 -6.70 -9.90
CA LEU A 410 -1.54 -5.83 -10.87
C LEU A 410 -1.63 -4.34 -10.47
N THR A 411 -2.78 -3.90 -9.97
CA THR A 411 -2.97 -2.53 -9.49
C THR A 411 -2.07 -2.26 -8.28
N MET A 412 -2.05 -3.17 -7.31
CA MET A 412 -1.17 -3.08 -6.14
C MET A 412 0.31 -3.02 -6.53
N TYR A 413 0.73 -3.83 -7.52
CA TYR A 413 2.09 -3.82 -8.04
C TYR A 413 2.49 -2.43 -8.56
N PHE A 414 1.64 -1.77 -9.36
CA PHE A 414 1.97 -0.44 -9.89
C PHE A 414 1.90 0.66 -8.84
N ILE A 415 0.94 0.60 -7.90
CA ILE A 415 0.92 1.52 -6.75
C ILE A 415 2.24 1.41 -5.97
N TYR A 416 2.70 0.19 -5.68
CA TYR A 416 3.93 -0.03 -4.91
C TYR A 416 5.16 0.45 -5.67
N LYS A 417 5.20 0.23 -6.98
CA LYS A 417 6.24 0.78 -7.85
C LYS A 417 6.29 2.31 -7.80
N ASP A 418 5.14 2.97 -7.82
CA ASP A 418 5.07 4.44 -7.74
C ASP A 418 5.40 4.97 -6.32
N LEU A 419 5.14 4.18 -5.28
CA LEU A 419 5.62 4.42 -3.90
C LEU A 419 7.14 4.23 -3.77
N GLY A 420 7.81 3.70 -4.80
CA GLY A 420 9.26 3.49 -4.84
C GLY A 420 9.71 2.12 -4.33
N ILE A 421 8.79 1.17 -4.15
CA ILE A 421 9.15 -0.20 -3.77
C ILE A 421 9.79 -0.89 -4.96
N HIS A 422 10.98 -1.44 -4.74
CA HIS A 422 11.68 -2.22 -5.76
C HIS A 422 10.95 -3.54 -6.06
N ASN A 423 11.06 -4.02 -7.30
CA ASN A 423 10.43 -5.27 -7.74
C ASN A 423 10.76 -6.44 -6.81
N ASN A 424 12.03 -6.58 -6.41
CA ASN A 424 12.46 -7.67 -5.54
C ASN A 424 11.77 -7.62 -4.16
N ASP A 425 11.61 -6.42 -3.59
CA ASP A 425 10.91 -6.26 -2.31
C ASP A 425 9.42 -6.50 -2.45
N PHE A 426 8.79 -6.05 -3.55
CA PHE A 426 7.41 -6.42 -3.85
C PHE A 426 7.21 -7.94 -3.91
N PHE A 427 8.11 -8.67 -4.58
CA PHE A 427 8.03 -10.13 -4.64
C PHE A 427 8.25 -10.78 -3.27
N ARG A 428 9.16 -10.24 -2.45
CA ARG A 428 9.32 -10.72 -1.07
C ARG A 428 8.07 -10.45 -0.24
N ILE A 429 7.43 -9.29 -0.38
CA ILE A 429 6.17 -8.93 0.29
C ILE A 429 5.08 -9.95 -0.04
N ILE A 430 4.76 -10.16 -1.32
CA ILE A 430 3.68 -11.06 -1.72
C ILE A 430 3.99 -12.54 -1.42
N SER A 431 5.26 -12.89 -1.19
CA SER A 431 5.65 -14.24 -0.78
C SER A 431 5.43 -14.54 0.71
N ASN A 432 5.17 -13.52 1.54
CA ASN A 432 5.16 -13.60 3.00
C ASN A 432 3.85 -13.08 3.63
N THR A 433 2.80 -12.91 2.84
CA THR A 433 1.49 -12.43 3.31
C THR A 433 0.39 -13.44 3.02
N PHE A 434 -0.62 -13.49 3.89
CA PHE A 434 -1.86 -14.24 3.68
C PHE A 434 -3.02 -13.33 3.25
N HIS A 435 -2.70 -12.13 2.75
CA HIS A 435 -3.71 -11.21 2.24
C HIS A 435 -4.56 -11.88 1.12
N PRO A 436 -5.91 -11.74 1.14
CA PRO A 436 -6.80 -12.40 0.19
C PRO A 436 -6.45 -12.15 -1.29
N ILE A 437 -6.04 -10.92 -1.63
CA ILE A 437 -5.56 -10.59 -2.99
C ILE A 437 -4.46 -11.56 -3.44
N ILE A 438 -3.53 -11.93 -2.56
CA ILE A 438 -2.42 -12.83 -2.90
C ILE A 438 -2.90 -14.28 -2.95
N LEU A 439 -3.62 -14.72 -1.93
CA LEU A 439 -4.09 -16.10 -1.82
C LEU A 439 -4.99 -16.51 -3.00
N GLN A 440 -5.77 -15.58 -3.54
CA GLN A 440 -6.77 -15.85 -4.57
C GLN A 440 -6.33 -15.50 -6.00
N CYS A 441 -5.19 -14.83 -6.19
CA CYS A 441 -4.72 -14.38 -7.52
C CYS A 441 -4.15 -15.51 -8.41
N GLU A 442 -4.07 -16.75 -7.92
CA GLU A 442 -3.43 -17.88 -8.61
C GLU A 442 -2.01 -17.53 -9.08
N ILE A 443 -1.20 -17.03 -8.15
CA ILE A 443 0.20 -16.68 -8.41
C ILE A 443 0.98 -17.94 -8.80
N ASP A 444 1.84 -17.82 -9.82
CA ASP A 444 2.86 -18.81 -10.14
C ASP A 444 3.90 -18.82 -9.00
N LYS A 445 3.64 -19.69 -8.01
CA LYS A 445 4.49 -19.85 -6.84
C LYS A 445 5.91 -20.26 -7.19
N ASP A 446 6.10 -21.01 -8.27
CA ASP A 446 7.42 -21.46 -8.68
C ASP A 446 8.26 -20.28 -9.18
N LEU A 447 7.70 -19.45 -10.06
CA LEU A 447 8.37 -18.23 -10.52
C LEU A 447 8.61 -17.25 -9.37
N LEU A 448 7.65 -17.12 -8.44
CA LEU A 448 7.80 -16.26 -7.27
C LEU A 448 8.92 -16.75 -6.33
N ASP A 449 8.96 -18.04 -6.02
CA ASP A 449 9.95 -18.64 -5.12
C ASP A 449 11.36 -18.59 -5.74
N LEU A 450 11.46 -18.74 -7.05
CA LEU A 450 12.71 -18.52 -7.79
C LEU A 450 13.14 -17.05 -7.73
N LYS A 451 12.20 -16.12 -7.93
CA LYS A 451 12.48 -14.68 -7.92
C LYS A 451 12.91 -14.17 -6.54
N THR A 452 12.31 -14.71 -5.48
CA THR A 452 12.63 -14.37 -4.09
C THR A 452 13.82 -15.16 -3.53
N GLY A 453 14.34 -16.14 -4.29
CA GLY A 453 15.44 -16.99 -3.86
C GLY A 453 15.08 -17.98 -2.74
N LYS A 454 13.77 -18.26 -2.55
CA LYS A 454 13.27 -19.34 -1.68
C LYS A 454 13.56 -20.72 -2.27
N ILE A 455 13.58 -20.82 -3.60
CA ILE A 455 13.94 -22.02 -4.36
C ILE A 455 15.14 -21.71 -5.26
N ILE A 456 15.95 -22.74 -5.55
CA ILE A 456 17.09 -22.65 -6.47
C ILE A 456 17.00 -23.71 -7.57
N TYR A 457 17.66 -23.42 -8.70
CA TYR A 457 17.98 -24.42 -9.71
C TYR A 457 19.32 -25.06 -9.43
N ILE A 458 19.33 -26.39 -9.46
CA ILE A 458 20.52 -27.23 -9.35
C ILE A 458 20.71 -27.91 -10.69
N THR A 459 21.85 -27.63 -11.32
CA THR A 459 22.29 -28.37 -12.50
C THR A 459 23.40 -29.32 -12.06
N LEU A 460 23.15 -30.61 -12.18
CA LEU A 460 24.13 -31.66 -11.88
C LEU A 460 24.71 -32.22 -13.17
N SER A 461 25.97 -32.64 -13.12
CA SER A 461 26.50 -33.54 -14.15
C SER A 461 25.80 -34.90 -14.07
N ARG A 462 25.84 -35.69 -15.14
CA ARG A 462 25.26 -37.04 -15.17
C ARG A 462 25.76 -37.91 -14.00
N CYS A 463 27.07 -37.89 -13.74
CA CYS A 463 27.68 -38.66 -12.66
C CYS A 463 27.17 -38.21 -11.27
N GLU A 464 27.05 -36.91 -11.02
CA GLU A 464 26.55 -36.40 -9.74
C GLU A 464 25.06 -36.72 -9.53
N ASN A 465 24.27 -36.72 -10.62
CA ASN A 465 22.87 -37.11 -10.57
C ASN A 465 22.70 -38.61 -10.30
N GLU A 466 23.50 -39.46 -10.93
CA GLU A 466 23.51 -40.91 -10.66
C GLU A 466 23.91 -41.20 -9.21
N LYS A 467 24.92 -40.51 -8.67
CA LYS A 467 25.29 -40.60 -7.23
C LYS A 467 24.13 -40.22 -6.32
N MET A 468 23.45 -39.12 -6.60
CA MET A 468 22.29 -38.68 -5.82
C MET A 468 21.15 -39.71 -5.91
N LYS A 469 20.80 -40.18 -7.11
CA LYS A 469 19.71 -41.16 -7.32
C LYS A 469 20.02 -42.52 -6.66
N SER A 470 21.29 -42.91 -6.59
CA SER A 470 21.71 -44.15 -5.93
C SER A 470 21.59 -44.13 -4.41
N ARG A 471 21.44 -42.95 -3.80
CA ARG A 471 21.29 -42.78 -2.35
C ARG A 471 19.95 -42.14 -2.03
N ASP A 472 19.03 -42.93 -1.48
CA ASP A 472 17.70 -42.44 -1.10
C ASP A 472 17.73 -41.67 0.23
N THR A 473 18.43 -40.54 0.26
CA THR A 473 18.49 -39.71 1.46
C THR A 473 17.37 -38.68 1.47
N LYS A 474 16.69 -38.57 2.63
CA LYS A 474 15.66 -37.56 2.89
C LYS A 474 16.22 -36.13 2.86
N ILE A 475 17.51 -35.97 3.18
CA ILE A 475 18.24 -34.69 3.20
C ILE A 475 19.35 -34.78 2.14
N LYS A 476 19.43 -33.78 1.26
CA LYS A 476 20.37 -33.76 0.13
C LYS A 476 21.32 -32.57 0.29
N VAL A 477 22.60 -32.85 0.50
CA VAL A 477 23.65 -31.85 0.70
C VAL A 477 24.46 -31.69 -0.58
N PHE A 478 24.66 -30.46 -1.04
CA PHE A 478 25.47 -30.15 -2.21
C PHE A 478 26.57 -29.15 -1.90
N ASN A 479 27.77 -29.42 -2.41
CA ASN A 479 28.87 -28.45 -2.44
C ASN A 479 28.68 -27.53 -3.66
N LYS A 480 28.59 -26.22 -3.45
CA LYS A 480 28.56 -25.24 -4.55
C LYS A 480 29.97 -24.73 -4.84
N LYS A 481 30.43 -24.92 -6.09
CA LYS A 481 31.68 -24.36 -6.59
C LYS A 481 31.39 -23.56 -7.86
N LYS A 482 31.49 -22.23 -7.77
CA LYS A 482 31.02 -21.30 -8.83
C LYS A 482 29.54 -21.58 -9.16
N ASP A 483 29.24 -21.92 -10.41
CA ASP A 483 27.90 -22.21 -10.92
C ASP A 483 27.61 -23.72 -11.03
N HIS A 484 28.41 -24.56 -10.38
CA HIS A 484 28.26 -26.01 -10.40
C HIS A 484 27.98 -26.57 -9.00
N TYR A 485 27.13 -27.59 -8.98
CA TYR A 485 26.71 -28.29 -7.77
C TYR A 485 27.24 -29.73 -7.81
N PHE A 486 27.78 -30.17 -6.68
CA PHE A 486 28.32 -31.52 -6.50
C PHE A 486 27.61 -32.16 -5.30
N PHE A 487 27.05 -33.34 -5.48
CA PHE A 487 26.32 -34.05 -4.43
C PHE A 487 27.31 -34.57 -3.38
N ASN A 488 27.09 -34.19 -2.13
CA ASN A 488 27.93 -34.61 -1.01
C ASN A 488 27.31 -35.83 -0.34
N SER A 489 27.68 -37.02 -0.82
CA SER A 489 27.12 -38.29 -0.34
C SER A 489 27.39 -38.55 1.14
N GLU A 490 28.53 -38.13 1.67
CA GLU A 490 28.90 -38.34 3.08
C GLU A 490 28.01 -37.51 4.01
N LEU A 491 27.91 -36.19 3.79
CA LEU A 491 27.10 -35.32 4.62
C LEU A 491 25.60 -35.59 4.46
N SER A 492 25.16 -35.94 3.25
CA SER A 492 23.76 -36.33 3.01
C SER A 492 23.38 -37.58 3.79
N GLN A 493 24.26 -38.58 3.84
CA GLN A 493 24.02 -39.80 4.61
C GLN A 493 24.03 -39.51 6.11
N LYS A 494 25.04 -38.80 6.63
CA LYS A 494 25.12 -38.45 8.06
C LYS A 494 23.91 -37.67 8.55
N ALA A 495 23.39 -36.75 7.74
CA ALA A 495 22.15 -36.04 8.06
C ALA A 495 20.93 -36.95 7.97
N HIS A 496 20.86 -37.79 6.94
CA HIS A 496 19.77 -38.76 6.85
C HIS A 496 19.72 -39.64 8.09
N ASP A 497 20.82 -40.27 8.47
CA ASP A 497 20.90 -41.17 9.62
C ASP A 497 20.47 -40.44 10.93
N TYR A 498 21.03 -39.26 11.19
CA TYR A 498 20.72 -38.47 12.39
C TYR A 498 19.24 -38.06 12.53
N PHE A 499 18.56 -37.81 11.41
CA PHE A 499 17.15 -37.39 11.38
C PHE A 499 16.18 -38.53 11.03
N SER A 500 16.70 -39.75 10.84
CA SER A 500 15.88 -40.95 10.60
C SER A 500 15.55 -41.70 11.89
N GLU A 501 16.36 -41.53 12.92
CA GLU A 501 16.14 -42.12 14.24
C GLU A 501 15.20 -41.21 15.08
N ASP A 502 13.99 -41.74 15.32
CA ASP A 502 12.98 -41.36 16.31
C ASP A 502 11.99 -40.19 16.10
N ILE A 503 10.73 -40.56 16.37
CA ILE A 503 9.57 -39.71 16.67
C ILE A 503 9.84 -39.05 18.03
N ILE A 504 9.93 -37.73 18.05
CA ILE A 504 10.26 -36.94 19.24
C ILE A 504 9.03 -36.88 20.15
N THR A 505 9.13 -37.43 21.37
CA THR A 505 8.12 -37.25 22.43
C THR A 505 8.47 -36.12 23.41
N GLU A 506 9.75 -35.71 23.51
CA GLU A 506 10.21 -34.61 24.38
C GLU A 506 11.38 -33.82 23.75
N ILE A 507 11.51 -32.52 24.08
CA ILE A 507 12.57 -31.64 23.55
C ILE A 507 13.87 -31.83 24.37
N ASP A 508 14.88 -32.47 23.76
CA ASP A 508 16.25 -32.57 24.26
C ASP A 508 17.09 -31.37 23.79
N GLN A 509 17.60 -30.59 24.75
CA GLN A 509 18.39 -29.38 24.48
C GLN A 509 19.73 -29.66 23.79
N ALA A 510 20.27 -30.88 23.87
CA ALA A 510 21.51 -31.27 23.19
C ALA A 510 21.30 -31.68 21.71
N ARG A 511 20.04 -31.88 21.29
CA ARG A 511 19.70 -32.33 19.94
C ARG A 511 19.57 -31.17 18.96
N PHE A 512 20.09 -31.36 17.74
CA PHE A 512 19.86 -30.41 16.66
C PHE A 512 18.51 -30.65 15.99
N TYR A 513 17.60 -29.69 16.07
CA TYR A 513 16.29 -29.74 15.37
C TYR A 513 16.29 -29.12 13.98
N SER A 514 17.40 -28.48 13.59
CA SER A 514 17.54 -27.82 12.28
C SER A 514 18.57 -28.56 11.43
N TYR A 515 18.16 -28.97 10.22
CA TYR A 515 19.06 -29.60 9.25
C TYR A 515 20.27 -28.70 8.93
N GLU A 516 20.03 -27.39 8.82
CA GLU A 516 21.09 -26.41 8.56
C GLU A 516 22.11 -26.34 9.69
N LYS A 517 21.66 -26.22 10.95
CA LYS A 517 22.54 -26.13 12.11
C LYS A 517 23.35 -27.41 12.31
N TYR A 518 22.75 -28.58 12.11
CA TYR A 518 23.46 -29.85 12.21
C TYR A 518 24.56 -29.99 11.14
N ILE A 519 24.24 -29.67 9.88
CA ILE A 519 25.26 -29.71 8.83
C ILE A 519 26.36 -28.67 9.07
N GLN A 520 26.02 -27.46 9.53
CA GLN A 520 27.02 -26.45 9.89
C GLN A 520 27.96 -26.98 10.98
N HIS A 521 27.42 -27.61 12.03
CA HIS A 521 28.22 -28.24 13.07
C HIS A 521 29.20 -29.31 12.52
N LEU A 522 28.76 -30.18 11.61
CA LEU A 522 29.62 -31.18 10.97
C LEU A 522 30.74 -30.57 10.12
N ILE A 523 30.50 -29.40 9.54
CA ILE A 523 31.49 -28.65 8.73
C ILE A 523 32.50 -27.97 9.65
N ASP A 524 32.02 -27.33 10.71
CA ASP A 524 32.84 -26.64 11.70
C ASP A 524 33.80 -27.60 12.40
N GLN A 525 33.34 -28.82 12.74
CA GLN A 525 34.20 -29.89 13.29
C GLN A 525 35.35 -30.28 12.36
N LYS A 526 35.17 -30.13 11.05
CA LYS A 526 36.19 -30.45 10.04
C LYS A 526 37.09 -29.26 9.70
N ASN A 527 36.93 -28.10 10.38
CA ASN A 527 37.64 -26.86 10.09
C ASN A 527 37.55 -26.42 8.61
N ILE A 528 36.38 -26.64 7.98
CA ILE A 528 36.14 -26.27 6.59
C ILE A 528 35.46 -24.88 6.54
N ASP A 529 36.06 -23.93 5.80
CA ASP A 529 35.57 -22.55 5.65
C ASP A 529 34.34 -22.45 4.71
N MET A 530 33.23 -23.06 5.12
CA MET A 530 31.96 -23.08 4.40
C MET A 530 30.77 -22.72 5.31
N LYS A 531 29.73 -22.12 4.71
CA LYS A 531 28.41 -21.98 5.34
C LYS A 531 27.38 -22.88 4.68
N ALA A 532 26.60 -23.55 5.51
CA ALA A 532 25.40 -24.27 5.11
C ALA A 532 24.22 -23.30 4.98
N ARG A 533 23.36 -23.54 4.00
CA ARG A 533 22.05 -22.89 3.88
C ARG A 533 21.02 -23.92 3.47
N LEU A 534 19.92 -23.98 4.20
CA LEU A 534 18.79 -24.85 3.87
C LEU A 534 17.86 -24.18 2.86
N TYR A 535 17.44 -24.99 1.89
CA TYR A 535 16.34 -24.76 0.98
C TYR A 535 15.34 -25.89 1.18
N SER A 536 14.10 -25.55 1.55
CA SER A 536 13.06 -26.56 1.72
C SER A 536 12.80 -27.34 0.42
N ARG A 537 12.98 -26.68 -0.73
CA ARG A 537 12.80 -27.21 -2.08
C ARG A 537 13.86 -26.68 -3.06
N ALA A 538 14.24 -27.50 -4.04
CA ALA A 538 15.05 -27.10 -5.19
C ALA A 538 14.59 -27.81 -6.47
N TYR A 539 14.79 -27.17 -7.62
CA TYR A 539 14.54 -27.78 -8.93
C TYR A 539 15.83 -28.34 -9.51
N LEU A 540 15.86 -29.66 -9.75
CA LEU A 540 16.91 -30.30 -10.53
C LEU A 540 16.62 -30.08 -12.01
N LYS A 541 17.55 -29.43 -12.71
CA LYS A 541 17.40 -29.14 -14.14
C LYS A 541 17.78 -30.37 -14.98
N GLU A 542 16.79 -31.22 -15.25
CA GLU A 542 16.90 -32.32 -16.22
C GLU A 542 16.18 -31.90 -17.52
N LYS A 543 16.75 -32.19 -18.70
CA LYS A 543 16.01 -32.06 -19.96
C LYS A 543 15.33 -33.41 -20.23
N PRO A 544 14.00 -33.46 -20.50
CA PRO A 544 13.11 -32.36 -20.88
C PRO A 544 12.32 -31.70 -19.74
N SER A 545 12.34 -32.23 -18.51
CA SER A 545 11.55 -31.72 -17.38
C SER A 545 12.38 -31.57 -16.10
N ASN A 546 12.12 -30.48 -15.36
CA ASN A 546 12.76 -30.28 -14.06
C ASN A 546 12.13 -31.20 -13.01
N THR A 547 12.93 -31.78 -12.12
CA THR A 547 12.45 -32.59 -10.99
C THR A 547 12.53 -31.80 -9.69
N LEU A 548 11.46 -31.77 -8.90
CA LEU A 548 11.47 -31.13 -7.59
C LEU A 548 12.12 -32.06 -6.55
N ILE A 549 13.04 -31.52 -5.75
CA ILE A 549 13.66 -32.23 -4.62
C ILE A 549 13.48 -31.42 -3.33
N ASN A 550 13.31 -32.12 -2.20
CA ASN A 550 13.06 -31.53 -0.88
C ASN A 550 14.31 -31.58 0.02
N ASN A 551 14.32 -30.74 1.06
CA ASN A 551 15.32 -30.69 2.13
C ASN A 551 16.76 -30.62 1.60
N VAL A 552 17.03 -29.56 0.85
CA VAL A 552 18.29 -29.35 0.14
C VAL A 552 19.17 -28.40 0.92
N ILE A 553 20.39 -28.81 1.23
CA ILE A 553 21.39 -27.95 1.87
C ILE A 553 22.49 -27.64 0.86
N ILE A 554 22.79 -26.36 0.69
CA ILE A 554 23.89 -25.91 -0.16
C ILE A 554 25.02 -25.38 0.73
N LEU A 555 26.24 -25.84 0.43
CA LEU A 555 27.46 -25.40 1.09
C LEU A 555 28.17 -24.35 0.21
N TYR A 556 28.38 -23.17 0.79
CA TYR A 556 29.02 -22.01 0.15
C TYR A 556 30.36 -21.70 0.83
N TYR A 557 31.41 -21.43 0.05
CA TYR A 557 32.66 -20.90 0.60
C TYR A 557 32.46 -19.49 1.17
N ILE A 558 33.06 -19.19 2.32
CA ILE A 558 32.84 -17.92 3.05
C ILE A 558 33.24 -16.68 2.23
N LYS A 559 34.25 -16.78 1.35
CA LYS A 559 34.60 -15.70 0.39
C LYS A 559 33.49 -15.36 -0.63
N SER A 560 32.50 -16.22 -0.84
CA SER A 560 31.42 -16.02 -1.83
C SER A 560 30.17 -15.31 -1.28
N LEU A 561 30.01 -15.22 0.05
CA LEU A 561 28.84 -14.62 0.68
C LEU A 561 28.79 -13.09 0.55
N TYR A 562 29.94 -12.43 0.45
CA TYR A 562 30.02 -10.97 0.26
C TYR A 562 29.49 -10.49 -1.10
N ARG A 563 29.25 -11.39 -2.07
CA ARG A 563 28.67 -11.03 -3.38
C ARG A 563 27.15 -11.26 -3.48
N ILE A 564 26.53 -11.95 -2.53
CA ILE A 564 25.10 -12.30 -2.60
C ILE A 564 24.22 -11.28 -1.87
N LYS A 565 24.78 -10.47 -0.96
CA LYS A 565 24.06 -9.35 -0.31
C LYS A 565 24.08 -8.03 -1.11
N SER A 566 24.76 -7.98 -2.25
CA SER A 566 24.85 -6.80 -3.10
C SER A 566 24.38 -7.12 -4.52
N LYS A 567 23.07 -7.33 -4.72
CA LYS A 567 22.42 -7.22 -6.03
C LYS A 567 20.91 -7.15 -5.90
#